data_AF-A0AAP0JSG6-F1
#
_entry.id   AF-A0AAP0JSG6-F1
#
_cell.length_a   1.000
_cell.length_b   1.000
_cell.length_c   1.000
_cell.angle_alpha   90.00
_cell.angle_beta   90.00
_cell.angle_gamma   90.00
#
_symmetry.space_group_name_H-M   'P 1'
#
loop_
_entity.id
_entity.type
_entity.pdbx_description
1 polymer ?
#
loop_
_entity_poly.entity_id
_entity_poly.type
_entity_poly.pdbx_seq_one_letter_code
_entity_poly.pdbx_strand_id
1 'polypeptide(L)'
;MPKRERDPLEVGGVIGDVVDHFERRVPVRVVYGNREITNGCELRPSALVNPPRVDIGGSDLYTLVLVDPDAPSPSDPNLREYLHW
;
A
#
# COMPACT_ATOMS: atom_id res chain seq x y z
N MET A 1 6.65 -3.96 30.22
CA MET A 1 5.58 -3.65 29.25
C MET A 1 6.09 -4.13 27.89
N PRO A 2 5.46 -5.10 27.21
CA PRO A 2 5.88 -5.43 25.85
C PRO A 2 5.69 -4.19 24.99
N LYS A 3 6.73 -3.84 24.22
CA LYS A 3 6.72 -2.68 23.32
C LYS A 3 5.64 -2.97 22.29
N ARG A 4 4.52 -2.24 22.34
CA ARG A 4 3.47 -2.32 21.34
C ARG A 4 4.13 -1.89 20.02
N GLU A 5 4.46 -2.84 19.15
CA GLU A 5 4.97 -2.53 17.82
C GLU A 5 3.91 -1.63 17.15
N ARG A 6 4.33 -0.43 16.77
CA ARG A 6 3.43 0.54 16.13
C ARG A 6 3.09 0.02 14.74
N ASP A 7 1.84 0.19 14.34
CA ASP A 7 1.37 -0.29 13.04
C ASP A 7 2.20 0.36 11.92
N PRO A 8 2.83 -0.42 11.01
CA PRO A 8 3.60 0.14 9.91
C PRO A 8 2.84 1.14 9.03
N LEU A 9 1.52 1.01 8.90
CA LEU A 9 0.69 1.95 8.13
C LEU A 9 0.47 3.28 8.88
N GLU A 10 0.46 3.28 10.20
CA GLU A 10 0.45 4.52 11.00
C GLU A 10 1.82 5.18 10.96
N VAL A 11 2.90 4.40 11.13
CA VAL A 11 4.28 4.91 11.12
C VAL A 11 4.63 5.51 9.76
N GLY A 12 4.14 4.93 8.68
CA GLY A 12 4.33 5.42 7.31
C GLY A 12 3.36 6.51 6.86
N GLY A 13 2.46 7.00 7.73
CA GLY A 13 1.49 8.06 7.39
C GLY A 13 0.29 7.62 6.54
N VAL A 14 0.31 6.41 5.97
CA VAL A 14 -0.77 5.87 5.12
C VAL A 14 -2.12 5.95 5.82
N ILE A 15 -2.20 5.53 7.09
CA ILE A 15 -3.35 5.83 7.95
C ILE A 15 -3.22 7.29 8.39
N GLY A 16 -4.20 8.11 8.01
CA GLY A 16 -4.19 9.55 8.21
C GLY A 16 -4.07 10.32 6.89
N ASP A 17 -3.08 9.98 6.07
CA ASP A 17 -2.88 10.64 4.78
C ASP A 17 -3.80 10.10 3.68
N VAL A 18 -4.05 8.78 3.64
CA VAL A 18 -4.77 8.12 2.53
C VAL A 18 -6.06 7.46 3.01
N VAL A 19 -6.01 6.78 4.15
CA VAL A 19 -7.17 6.06 4.69
C VAL A 19 -7.39 6.39 6.16
N ASP A 20 -8.65 6.32 6.59
CA ASP A 20 -9.01 6.33 8.00
C ASP A 20 -8.52 5.07 8.71
N HIS A 21 -8.39 5.13 10.03
CA HIS A 21 -8.04 3.96 10.84
C HIS A 21 -9.06 2.83 10.64
N PHE A 22 -8.57 1.60 10.45
CA PHE A 22 -9.41 0.43 10.16
C PHE A 22 -8.87 -0.85 10.78
N GLU A 23 -9.74 -1.84 10.95
CA GLU A 23 -9.36 -3.21 11.32
C GLU A 23 -9.15 -4.06 10.07
N ARG A 24 -7.98 -4.70 9.94
CA ARG A 24 -7.69 -5.63 8.85
C ARG A 24 -8.51 -6.91 9.02
N ARG A 25 -9.42 -7.19 8.07
CA ARG A 25 -10.28 -8.39 8.10
C ARG A 25 -10.02 -9.38 6.98
N VAL A 26 -9.62 -8.87 5.82
CA VAL A 26 -9.38 -9.68 4.63
C VAL A 26 -7.88 -9.66 4.31
N PRO A 27 -7.21 -10.82 4.21
CA PRO A 27 -5.81 -10.85 3.82
C PRO A 27 -5.68 -10.50 2.34
N VAL A 28 -4.69 -9.66 2.03
CA VAL A 28 -4.32 -9.30 0.67
C VAL A 28 -2.84 -9.60 0.50
N ARG A 29 -2.50 -10.31 -0.57
CA ARG A 29 -1.13 -10.66 -0.93
C ARG A 29 -0.82 -10.10 -2.30
N VAL A 30 0.22 -9.27 -2.39
CA VAL A 30 0.64 -8.60 -3.62
C VAL A 30 2.07 -9.03 -3.95
N VAL A 31 2.30 -9.45 -5.20
CA VAL A 31 3.58 -9.98 -5.66
C VAL A 31 3.99 -9.29 -6.97
N TYR A 32 5.17 -8.66 -6.97
CA TYR A 32 5.83 -8.17 -8.18
C TYR A 32 6.95 -9.13 -8.58
N GLY A 33 6.82 -9.76 -9.76
CA GLY A 33 7.73 -10.82 -10.19
C GLY A 33 7.75 -11.98 -9.20
N ASN A 34 8.88 -12.18 -8.53
CA ASN A 34 9.06 -13.23 -7.52
C ASN A 34 9.14 -12.67 -6.08
N ARG A 35 8.84 -11.38 -5.88
CA ARG A 35 8.92 -10.71 -4.58
C ARG A 35 7.53 -10.33 -4.09
N GLU A 36 7.14 -10.92 -2.97
CA GLU A 36 5.99 -10.47 -2.19
C GLU A 36 6.32 -9.17 -1.48
N ILE A 37 5.40 -8.21 -1.53
CA ILE A 37 5.60 -6.90 -0.93
C ILE A 37 5.03 -6.86 0.49
N THR A 38 5.68 -6.07 1.34
CA THR A 38 5.26 -5.79 2.71
C THR A 38 5.31 -4.29 2.96
N ASN A 39 4.62 -3.80 4.01
CA ASN A 39 4.60 -2.37 4.33
C ASN A 39 6.03 -1.84 4.56
N GLY A 40 6.37 -0.72 3.90
CA GLY A 40 7.70 -0.10 3.97
C GLY A 40 8.77 -0.74 3.07
N CYS A 41 8.41 -1.74 2.26
CA CYS A 41 9.33 -2.37 1.33
C CYS A 41 9.69 -1.46 0.15
N GLU A 42 10.97 -1.15 -0.04
CA GLU A 42 11.45 -0.41 -1.21
C GLU A 42 11.56 -1.29 -2.47
N LEU A 43 11.07 -0.75 -3.58
CA LEU A 43 11.14 -1.35 -4.91
C LEU A 43 11.66 -0.32 -5.92
N ARG A 44 12.52 -0.77 -6.83
CA ARG A 44 12.97 0.08 -7.95
C ARG A 44 11.83 0.21 -8.97
N PRO A 45 11.65 1.37 -9.62
CA PRO A 45 10.64 1.54 -10.67
C PRO A 45 10.74 0.48 -11.78
N SER A 46 11.95 0.03 -12.12
CA SER A 46 12.16 -1.02 -13.12
C SER A 46 11.56 -2.39 -12.74
N ALA A 47 11.29 -2.63 -11.46
CA ALA A 47 10.62 -3.84 -10.98
C ALA A 47 9.09 -3.74 -11.03
N LEU A 48 8.54 -2.54 -11.29
CA LEU A 48 7.10 -2.23 -11.24
C LEU A 48 6.47 -2.03 -12.63
N VAL A 49 7.22 -2.31 -13.70
CA VAL A 49 6.78 -2.08 -15.09
C VAL A 49 5.52 -2.88 -15.44
N ASN A 50 5.40 -4.09 -14.89
CA ASN A 50 4.23 -4.94 -15.10
C ASN A 50 3.31 -4.89 -13.87
N PRO A 51 1.99 -5.00 -14.06
CA PRO A 51 1.04 -5.11 -12.95
C PRO A 51 1.38 -6.28 -12.01
N PRO A 52 1.13 -6.15 -10.70
CA PRO A 52 1.41 -7.22 -9.75
C PRO A 52 0.40 -8.36 -9.90
N ARG A 53 0.78 -9.53 -9.41
CA ARG A 53 -0.19 -10.57 -9.06
C ARG A 53 -0.79 -10.25 -7.70
N VAL A 54 -2.11 -10.27 -7.60
CA VAL A 54 -2.84 -10.02 -6.36
C VAL A 54 -3.71 -11.23 -6.02
N ASP A 55 -3.50 -11.79 -4.84
CA ASP A 55 -4.37 -12.82 -4.25
C ASP A 55 -5.13 -12.17 -3.07
N ILE A 56 -6.46 -12.09 -3.15
CA ILE A 56 -7.35 -11.52 -2.11
C ILE A 56 -8.08 -12.68 -1.44
N GLY A 57 -8.12 -12.68 -0.11
CA GLY A 57 -8.91 -13.65 0.65
C GLY A 57 -10.42 -13.35 0.66
N GLY A 58 -11.19 -14.23 1.27
CA GLY A 58 -12.65 -14.07 1.38
C GLY A 58 -13.39 -14.47 0.10
N SER A 59 -14.72 -14.32 0.12
CA SER A 59 -15.63 -14.84 -0.92
C SER A 59 -16.42 -13.78 -1.67
N ASP A 60 -16.34 -12.52 -1.25
CA ASP A 60 -17.10 -11.43 -1.83
C ASP A 60 -16.40 -10.82 -3.06
N LEU A 61 -17.08 -9.87 -3.71
CA LEU A 61 -16.46 -9.04 -4.73
C LEU A 61 -15.76 -7.86 -4.05
N TYR A 62 -14.51 -7.61 -4.44
CA TYR A 62 -13.68 -6.55 -3.87
C TYR A 62 -13.21 -5.59 -4.96
N THR A 63 -12.93 -4.35 -4.55
CA THR A 63 -12.25 -3.35 -5.37
C THR A 63 -10.84 -3.15 -4.82
N LEU A 64 -9.84 -3.18 -5.71
CA LEU A 64 -8.46 -2.86 -5.40
C LEU A 64 -8.12 -1.50 -6.01
N VAL A 65 -7.40 -0.67 -5.24
CA VAL A 65 -6.96 0.66 -5.67
C VAL A 65 -5.46 0.78 -5.42
N LEU A 66 -4.71 1.27 -6.39
CA LEU A 66 -3.30 1.61 -6.24
C LEU A 66 -3.09 3.10 -6.53
N VAL A 67 -2.72 3.86 -5.49
CA VAL A 67 -2.51 5.31 -5.55
C VAL A 67 -1.13 5.72 -5.04
N ASP A 68 -0.61 6.83 -5.56
CA ASP A 68 0.56 7.53 -5.06
C ASP A 68 0.11 8.86 -4.39
N PRO A 69 0.19 8.96 -3.04
CA PRO A 69 -0.18 10.17 -2.31
C PRO A 69 0.91 11.25 -2.33
N ASP A 70 2.08 10.96 -2.89
CA ASP A 70 3.26 11.81 -2.85
C ASP A 70 3.55 12.46 -4.21
N ALA A 71 2.60 12.50 -5.14
CA ALA A 71 2.82 13.06 -6.46
C ALA A 71 2.81 14.62 -6.47
N PRO A 72 3.77 15.29 -7.13
CA PRO A 72 4.98 14.76 -7.78
C PRO A 72 6.15 14.50 -6.81
N SER A 73 6.08 15.04 -5.59
CA SER A 73 7.05 14.75 -4.53
C SER A 73 6.39 14.72 -3.15
N PRO A 74 6.89 13.93 -2.18
CA PRO A 74 6.35 13.91 -0.81
C PRO A 74 6.46 15.27 -0.09
N SER A 75 7.39 16.14 -0.53
CA SER A 75 7.57 17.48 0.04
C SER A 75 6.57 18.52 -0.47
N ASP A 76 6.03 18.33 -1.66
CA ASP A 76 5.01 19.20 -2.28
C ASP A 76 4.06 18.31 -3.10
N PRO A 77 3.15 17.57 -2.42
CA PRO A 77 2.32 16.57 -3.06
C PRO A 77 1.05 17.22 -3.66
N ASN A 78 1.21 18.26 -4.46
CA ASN A 78 0.09 19.05 -4.99
C ASN A 78 -0.75 18.34 -6.07
N LEU A 79 -0.29 17.18 -6.56
CA LEU A 79 -1.04 16.30 -7.47
C LEU A 79 -1.55 15.03 -6.78
N ARG A 80 -1.47 14.96 -5.45
CA ARG A 80 -2.03 13.82 -4.71
C ARG A 80 -3.55 13.74 -4.88
N GLU A 81 -4.14 12.56 -5.01
CA GLU A 81 -3.53 11.24 -5.19
C GLU A 81 -3.45 10.88 -6.69
N TYR A 82 -2.30 10.35 -7.13
CA TYR A 82 -2.18 9.85 -8.50
C TYR A 82 -2.63 8.38 -8.57
N LEU A 83 -3.71 8.12 -9.33
CA LEU A 83 -4.24 6.77 -9.52
C LEU A 83 -3.41 5.99 -10.54
N HIS A 84 -2.74 4.93 -10.08
CA HIS A 84 -2.00 4.00 -10.94
C HIS A 84 -2.87 2.90 -11.51
N TRP A 85 -3.76 2.32 -10.69
CA TRP A 85 -4.66 1.25 -11.08
C TRP A 85 -5.97 1.28 -10.30
#